data_AF-A0A7C3KZV3-F1
#
_entry.id   AF-A0A7C3KZV3-F1
#
_cell.length_a   1.000
_cell.length_b   1.000
_cell.length_c   1.000
_cell.angle_alpha   90.00
_cell.angle_beta   90.00
_cell.angle_gamma   90.00
#
_symmetry.space_group_name_H-M   'P 1'
#
loop_
_entity.id
_entity.type
_entity.pdbx_description
1 polymer ?
#
loop_
_entity_poly.entity_id
_entity_poly.type
_entity_poly.pdbx_seq_one_letter_code
_entity_poly.pdbx_strand_id
1 'polypeptide(L)'
;MCDQVAGGKTIADPMERSGYFPPMLVQIVNLGERSGRLDEMLLQAADAFEDKTETSVKLFTTALPPFLVVFMAMAVGFIVLSILLPLLELQKAVGG
;
A
#
# COMPACT_ATOMS: atom_id res chain seq x y z
N MET A 1 3.25 23.67 18.10
CA MET A 1 4.50 23.43 17.34
C MET A 1 5.38 24.67 17.33
N CYS A 2 4.90 25.84 16.90
CA CYS A 2 5.71 27.07 16.83
C CYS A 2 6.35 27.49 18.17
N ASP A 3 5.62 27.41 19.29
CA ASP A 3 6.16 27.83 20.60
C ASP A 3 7.26 26.90 21.16
N GLN A 4 7.33 25.64 20.75
CA GLN A 4 8.35 24.69 21.25
C GLN A 4 9.67 24.78 20.48
N VAL A 5 9.60 25.08 19.17
CA VAL A 5 10.77 25.32 18.33
C VAL A 5 11.41 26.67 18.68
N ALA A 6 10.58 27.69 18.96
CA ALA A 6 11.05 28.99 19.45
C ALA A 6 11.75 28.92 20.83
N GLY A 7 11.46 27.87 21.63
CA GLY A 7 12.06 27.62 22.94
C GLY A 7 13.36 26.81 22.94
N GLY A 8 13.95 26.52 21.77
CA GLY A 8 15.23 25.81 21.65
C GLY A 8 15.15 24.28 21.71
N LYS A 9 13.94 23.70 21.57
CA LYS A 9 13.78 22.25 21.40
C LYS A 9 13.93 21.87 19.93
N THR A 10 14.49 20.68 19.68
CA THR A 10 14.63 20.11 18.35
C THR A 10 13.27 19.96 17.68
N ILE A 11 13.22 20.16 16.37
CA ILE A 11 12.01 19.98 15.54
C ILE A 11 11.59 18.49 15.50
N ALA A 12 12.54 17.58 15.69
CA ALA A 12 12.28 16.13 15.75
C ALA A 12 11.39 15.70 16.95
N ASP A 13 11.58 16.30 18.14
CA ASP A 13 10.85 15.96 19.37
C ASP A 13 9.31 16.13 19.26
N PRO A 14 8.77 17.27 18.80
CA PRO A 14 7.34 17.44 18.62
C PRO A 14 6.78 16.62 17.44
N MET A 15 7.59 16.29 16.42
CA MET A 15 7.18 15.37 15.36
C MET A 15 7.01 13.94 15.89
N GLU A 16 7.96 13.43 16.67
CA GLU A 16 7.90 12.11 17.28
C GLU A 16 6.68 11.97 18.21
N ARG A 17 6.41 12.99 19.03
CA ARG A 17 5.26 13.00 19.94
C ARG A 17 3.89 13.06 19.26
N SER A 18 3.83 13.49 17.99
CA SER A 18 2.56 13.58 17.27
C SER A 18 2.04 12.23 16.79
N GLY A 19 2.90 11.23 16.62
CA GLY A 19 2.53 9.87 16.16
C GLY A 19 2.06 9.76 14.71
N TYR A 20 1.82 10.87 14.01
CA TYR A 20 1.42 10.90 12.60
C TYR A 20 2.59 10.76 11.63
N PHE A 21 3.81 11.04 12.08
CA PHE A 21 5.01 10.97 11.24
C PHE A 21 5.68 9.61 11.38
N PRO A 22 6.05 8.96 10.26
CA PRO A 22 6.78 7.71 10.32
C PRO A 22 8.13 7.89 11.03
N PRO A 23 8.63 6.87 11.74
CA PRO A 23 9.91 6.95 12.46
C PRO A 23 11.08 7.28 11.54
N MET A 24 11.02 6.87 10.27
CA MET A 24 12.00 7.23 9.23
C MET A 24 12.07 8.75 8.98
N LEU A 25 10.92 9.43 8.96
CA LEU A 25 10.87 10.88 8.74
C LEU A 25 11.46 11.64 9.93
N VAL A 26 11.16 11.19 11.15
CA VAL A 26 11.74 11.75 12.39
C VAL A 26 13.27 11.62 12.40
N GLN A 27 13.80 10.48 11.93
CA GLN A 27 15.25 10.25 11.84
C GLN A 27 15.94 11.18 10.83
N ILE A 28 15.33 11.38 9.66
CA ILE A 28 15.85 12.27 8.61
C ILE A 28 15.88 13.73 9.11
N VAL A 29 14.82 14.16 9.81
CA VAL A 29 14.73 15.50 10.41
C VAL A 29 15.77 15.67 11.52
N ASN A 30 15.93 14.69 12.42
CA ASN A 30 16.91 14.74 13.51
C ASN A 30 18.36 14.77 12.98
N LEU A 31 18.64 14.01 11.93
CA LEU A 31 19.95 14.03 11.25
C LEU A 31 20.22 15.36 10.55
N GLY A 32 19.20 15.93 9.88
CA GLY A 32 19.25 17.23 9.24
C GLY A 32 19.45 18.39 10.22
N GLU A 33 18.80 18.35 11.37
CA GLU A 33 19.01 19.34 12.44
C GLU A 33 20.43 19.27 13.01
N ARG A 34 20.93 18.06 13.31
CA ARG A 34 22.28 17.88 13.88
C ARG A 34 23.39 18.24 12.92
N SER A 35 23.18 18.04 11.63
CA SER A 35 24.15 18.34 10.57
C SER A 35 24.03 19.77 10.02
N GLY A 36 23.00 20.52 10.42
CA GLY A 36 22.69 21.84 9.86
C GLY A 36 22.21 21.81 8.41
N ARG A 37 21.82 20.63 7.89
CA ARG A 37 21.40 20.39 6.50
C ARG A 37 19.94 19.97 6.43
N LEU A 38 19.11 20.61 7.26
CA LEU A 38 17.69 20.26 7.40
C LEU A 38 16.93 20.37 6.07
N ASP A 39 17.22 21.40 5.27
CA ASP A 39 16.60 21.63 3.96
C ASP A 39 16.83 20.45 2.99
N GLU A 40 18.10 20.05 2.83
CA GLU A 40 18.51 18.93 1.98
C GLU A 40 17.90 17.59 2.46
N MET A 41 17.85 17.38 3.78
CA MET A 41 17.27 16.18 4.37
C MET A 41 15.73 16.15 4.23
N LEU A 42 15.05 17.29 4.34
CA LEU A 42 13.60 17.37 4.15
C LEU A 42 13.20 17.05 2.70
N LEU A 43 14.00 17.47 1.72
CA LEU A 43 13.82 17.08 0.31
C LEU A 43 13.95 15.57 0.13
N GLN A 44 14.99 14.96 0.71
CA GLN A 44 15.18 13.51 0.67
C GLN A 44 14.05 12.73 1.35
N ALA A 45 13.47 13.29 2.42
CA ALA A 45 12.28 12.73 3.05
C ALA A 45 11.04 12.81 2.15
N ALA A 46 10.88 13.89 1.39
CA ALA A 46 9.78 14.04 0.43
C ALA A 46 9.90 13.01 -0.70
N ASP A 47 11.08 12.87 -1.30
CA ASP A 47 11.37 11.88 -2.34
C ASP A 47 11.06 10.46 -1.86
N ALA A 48 11.52 10.11 -0.65
CA ALA A 48 11.27 8.79 -0.06
C ALA A 48 9.78 8.52 0.21
N PHE A 49 8.98 9.57 0.48
CA PHE A 49 7.54 9.45 0.67
C PHE A 49 6.80 9.30 -0.66
N GLU A 50 7.23 10.03 -1.68
CA GLU A 50 6.73 9.95 -3.04
C GLU A 50 6.97 8.53 -3.61
N ASP A 51 8.19 8.01 -3.48
CA ASP A 51 8.57 6.65 -3.90
C ASP A 51 7.70 5.57 -3.24
N LYS A 52 7.46 5.68 -1.92
CA LYS A 52 6.60 4.73 -1.20
C LYS A 52 5.15 4.81 -1.66
N THR A 53 4.66 6.02 -1.91
CA THR A 53 3.31 6.25 -2.40
C THR A 53 3.14 5.70 -3.81
N GLU A 54 4.07 6.00 -4.71
CA GLU A 54 4.08 5.48 -6.08
C GLU A 54 4.17 3.96 -6.09
N THR A 55 5.08 3.37 -5.30
CA THR A 55 5.21 1.91 -5.18
C THR A 55 3.91 1.26 -4.72
N SER A 56 3.24 1.84 -3.73
CA SER A 56 1.96 1.34 -3.24
C SER A 56 0.89 1.40 -4.32
N VAL A 57 0.73 2.55 -4.98
CA VAL A 57 -0.22 2.72 -6.11
C VAL A 57 0.09 1.76 -7.24
N LYS A 58 1.36 1.56 -7.57
CA LYS A 58 1.82 0.64 -8.62
C LYS A 58 1.49 -0.81 -8.29
N LEU A 59 1.66 -1.23 -7.03
CA LEU A 59 1.26 -2.56 -6.58
C LEU A 59 -0.25 -2.77 -6.74
N PHE A 60 -1.08 -1.81 -6.32
CA PHE A 60 -2.54 -1.89 -6.51
C PHE A 60 -2.92 -1.95 -7.99
N THR A 61 -2.32 -1.09 -8.81
CA THR A 61 -2.62 -1.00 -10.25
C THR A 61 -2.18 -2.26 -11.00
N THR A 62 -1.11 -2.91 -10.56
CA THR A 62 -0.57 -4.13 -11.18
C THR A 62 -1.28 -5.39 -10.67
N ALA A 63 -1.77 -5.42 -9.43
CA ALA A 63 -2.44 -6.57 -8.84
C ALA A 63 -3.95 -6.66 -9.17
N LEU A 64 -4.58 -5.54 -9.52
CA LEU A 64 -6.01 -5.52 -9.85
C LEU A 64 -6.35 -6.38 -11.10
N PRO A 65 -5.62 -6.29 -12.24
CA PRO A 65 -5.91 -7.13 -13.40
C PRO A 65 -5.87 -8.65 -13.16
N PRO A 66 -4.83 -9.24 -12.54
CA PRO A 66 -4.80 -10.69 -12.30
C PRO A 66 -5.92 -11.15 -11.36
N PHE A 67 -6.32 -10.34 -10.38
CA PHE A 67 -7.46 -10.65 -9.52
C PHE A 67 -8.77 -10.77 -10.31
N LEU A 68 -9.03 -9.84 -11.23
CA LEU A 68 -10.23 -9.86 -12.08
C LEU A 68 -10.28 -11.10 -12.98
N VAL A 69 -9.13 -11.50 -13.55
CA VAL A 69 -9.05 -12.69 -14.40
C VAL A 69 -9.33 -13.97 -13.61
N VAL A 70 -8.75 -14.12 -12.41
CA VAL A 70 -8.99 -15.28 -11.54
C VAL A 70 -10.47 -15.34 -11.13
N PHE A 71 -11.07 -14.20 -10.80
CA PHE A 71 -12.49 -14.13 -10.47
C PHE A 71 -13.38 -14.55 -11.65
N MET A 72 -13.11 -14.03 -12.87
CA MET A 72 -13.83 -14.45 -14.07
C MET A 72 -13.67 -15.94 -14.36
N ALA A 73 -12.46 -16.48 -14.25
CA ALA A 73 -12.19 -17.89 -14.48
C ALA A 73 -13.00 -18.78 -13.52
N MET A 74 -13.07 -18.41 -12.24
CA MET A 74 -13.91 -19.11 -11.27
C MET A 74 -15.40 -18.99 -11.59
N ALA A 75 -15.88 -17.79 -11.91
CA ALA A 75 -17.29 -17.56 -12.23
C ALA A 75 -17.73 -18.38 -13.45
N VAL A 76 -16.95 -18.34 -14.54
CA VAL A 76 -17.24 -19.13 -15.75
C VAL A 76 -17.13 -20.62 -15.47
N GLY A 77 -16.08 -21.06 -14.76
CA GLY A 77 -15.90 -22.46 -14.38
C GLY A 77 -17.08 -22.99 -13.54
N PHE A 78 -17.57 -22.19 -12.60
CA PHE A 78 -18.72 -22.54 -11.77
C PHE A 78 -20.00 -22.69 -12.60
N ILE A 79 -20.25 -21.78 -13.55
CA ILE A 79 -21.41 -21.86 -14.46
C ILE A 79 -21.33 -23.14 -15.32
N VAL A 80 -20.16 -23.41 -15.90
CA VAL A 80 -19.95 -24.60 -16.74
C VAL A 80 -20.18 -25.88 -15.93
N LEU A 81 -19.61 -25.99 -14.73
CA LEU A 81 -19.81 -27.15 -13.86
C LEU A 81 -21.28 -27.33 -13.47
N SER A 82 -21.98 -26.23 -13.19
CA SER A 82 -23.41 -26.24 -12.84
C SER A 82 -24.29 -26.76 -13.98
N ILE A 83 -23.85 -26.65 -15.23
CA ILE A 83 -24.57 -27.17 -16.41
C ILE A 83 -24.11 -28.59 -16.77
N LEU A 84 -22.80 -28.86 -16.74
CA LEU A 84 -22.26 -30.15 -17.15
C LEU A 84 -22.67 -31.29 -16.21
N LEU A 85 -22.64 -31.08 -14.89
CA LEU A 85 -23.01 -32.10 -13.92
C LEU A 85 -24.44 -32.66 -14.15
N PRO A 86 -25.51 -31.84 -14.19
CA PRO A 86 -26.86 -32.35 -14.44
C PRO A 86 -27.02 -32.96 -15.83
N LEU A 87 -26.29 -32.46 -16.84
CA LEU A 87 -26.31 -33.03 -18.18
C LEU A 87 -25.74 -34.45 -18.21
N LEU A 88 -24.65 -34.69 -17.47
CA LEU A 88 -24.06 -36.03 -17.32
C LEU A 88 -25.02 -36.98 -16.59
N GLU A 89 -25.70 -36.51 -15.54
CA GLU A 89 -26.69 -37.30 -14.81
C GLU A 89 -27.90 -37.66 -15.70
N LEU A 90 -28.37 -36.73 -16.53
CA LEU A 90 -29.41 -36.99 -17.54
C LEU A 90 -28.97 -38.04 -18.57
N GLN A 91 -27.74 -37.97 -19.06
CA GLN A 91 -27.22 -38.96 -20.01
C GLN A 91 -27.14 -40.36 -19.40
N LYS A 92 -26.72 -40.48 -18.13
CA LYS A 92 -26.72 -41.76 -17.40
C LYS A 92 -28.13 -42.30 -17.19
N ALA A 93 -29.10 -41.43 -16.86
CA ALA A 93 -30.49 -41.82 -16.64
C ALA A 93 -31.23 -42.23 -17.94
N VAL A 94 -30.82 -41.71 -19.09
CA VAL A 94 -31.41 -42.01 -20.41
C VAL A 94 -30.70 -43.18 -21.11
N GLY A 95 -29.40 -43.37 -20.85
CA GLY A 95 -28.56 -44.38 -21.50
C GLY A 95 -28.45 -45.72 -20.78
N GLY A 96 -29.05 -45.88 -19.60
CA GLY A 96 -29.20 -47.15 -18.89
C GLY A 96 -30.65 -47.63 -18.91
#